data_AF-D2VU43-F1
#
_entry.id   AF-D2VU43-F1
#
_cell.length_a   1.000
_cell.length_b   1.000
_cell.length_c   1.000
_cell.angle_alpha   90.00
_cell.angle_beta   90.00
_cell.angle_gamma   90.00
#
_symmetry.space_group_name_H-M   'P 1'
#
loop_
_entity.id
_entity.type
_entity.pdbx_description
1 polymer ?
#
loop_
_entity_poly.entity_id
_entity_poly.type
_entity_poly.pdbx_seq_one_letter_code
_entity_poly.pdbx_strand_id
1 'polypeptide(L)'
;MKSSLKYLVGMIIGAGGMYLYTNTKQPSNIIGGYAPLHRIHNHICGVHGYAHDMKRSITAHHYCSHIRPDFHQCVIYDSDSPDAKLIGIEYIITEETYNTLDPEEQKLWHSHQYEVKGGLITCPHIPQLVEHQIMKHIIKTYGKTFHTWQVDTQPDLPLGIPQLMMAYTREENMPEAHVRKMFLNMDRLRDDIIKDRIYIEGSEKGIHPNADSWEKGNTELLLKLVDFNSNSVSANNNSEMKPTIPKDVVFDLKKE
;
A
#
# COMPACT_ATOMS: atom_id res chain seq x y z
N MET A 1 14.57 50.06 12.77
CA MET A 1 13.10 50.21 12.65
C MET A 1 12.45 48.86 12.83
N LYS A 2 11.71 48.64 13.93
CA LYS A 2 10.90 47.42 14.13
C LYS A 2 9.62 47.55 13.29
N SER A 3 9.45 46.69 12.29
CA SER A 3 8.19 46.55 11.56
C SER A 3 7.29 45.59 12.34
N SER A 4 6.22 46.12 12.94
CA SER A 4 5.15 45.35 13.58
C SER A 4 4.16 44.89 12.50
N LEU A 5 4.23 43.62 12.10
CA LEU A 5 3.20 43.01 11.27
C LEU A 5 2.00 42.65 12.15
N LYS A 6 0.87 43.34 11.94
CA LYS A 6 -0.40 43.12 12.64
C LYS A 6 -1.01 41.81 12.13
N TYR A 7 -1.03 40.77 12.96
CA TYR A 7 -1.82 39.56 12.69
C TYR A 7 -3.27 39.83 13.10
N LEU A 8 -4.18 39.89 12.14
CA LEU A 8 -5.62 39.87 12.41
C LEU A 8 -6.07 38.41 12.39
N VAL A 9 -6.36 37.85 13.57
CA VAL A 9 -6.97 36.51 13.73
C VAL A 9 -8.48 36.72 13.81
N GLY A 10 -9.22 36.22 12.83
CA GLY A 10 -10.67 36.14 12.90
C GLY A 10 -11.09 34.82 13.55
N MET A 11 -11.99 34.87 14.54
CA MET A 11 -12.52 33.71 15.24
C MET A 11 -14.03 33.66 15.00
N ILE A 12 -14.52 32.57 14.40
CA ILE A 12 -15.95 32.30 14.29
C ILE A 12 -16.25 31.08 15.15
N ILE A 13 -17.11 31.27 16.15
CA ILE A 13 -17.68 30.16 16.93
C ILE A 13 -18.97 29.74 16.22
N GLY A 14 -18.92 28.60 15.54
CA GLY A 14 -20.09 27.89 15.04
C GLY A 14 -20.37 26.64 15.86
N ALA A 15 -21.58 26.10 15.77
CA ALA A 15 -22.05 24.94 16.53
C ALA A 15 -21.24 23.63 16.31
N GLY A 16 -20.30 23.60 15.36
CA GLY A 16 -19.45 22.46 15.01
C GLY A 16 -18.00 22.53 15.47
N GLY A 17 -17.63 23.45 16.37
CA GLY A 17 -16.27 23.57 16.91
C GLY A 17 -15.47 24.77 16.38
N MET A 18 -14.33 25.03 17.03
CA MET A 18 -13.51 26.22 16.80
C MET A 18 -12.63 26.07 15.56
N TYR A 19 -12.88 26.89 14.52
CA TYR A 19 -12.03 26.96 13.33
C TYR A 19 -11.17 28.22 13.38
N LEU A 20 -9.85 28.05 13.36
CA LEU A 20 -8.88 29.14 13.18
C LEU A 20 -8.44 29.18 11.72
N TYR A 21 -8.77 30.26 11.02
CA TYR A 21 -8.24 30.54 9.68
C TYR A 21 -7.16 31.60 9.76
N THR A 22 -5.99 31.30 9.19
CA THR A 22 -4.95 32.30 8.91
C THR A 22 -4.90 32.57 7.41
N ASN A 23 -4.72 33.83 7.02
CA ASN A 23 -4.78 34.27 5.62
C ASN A 23 -3.44 34.04 4.88
N THR A 24 -2.69 32.99 5.24
CA THR A 24 -1.39 32.66 4.67
C THR A 24 -1.48 31.32 3.95
N LYS A 25 -1.07 31.29 2.67
CA LYS A 25 -0.79 30.04 1.95
C LYS A 25 0.13 29.18 2.84
N GLN A 26 -0.39 28.03 3.25
CA GLN A 26 0.24 27.00 4.09
C GLN A 26 0.50 27.39 5.56
N PRO A 27 -0.23 26.80 6.53
CA PRO A 27 0.15 26.84 7.94
C PRO A 27 1.11 25.68 8.23
N SER A 28 2.35 25.73 7.76
CA SER A 28 3.37 24.80 8.27
C SER A 28 4.02 25.44 9.50
N ASN A 29 3.95 24.72 10.63
CA ASN A 29 4.75 24.89 11.86
C ASN A 29 4.04 25.37 13.13
N ILE A 30 2.71 25.36 13.26
CA ILE A 30 2.06 25.72 14.55
C ILE A 30 1.33 24.53 15.24
N ILE A 31 1.26 23.34 14.63
CA ILE A 31 0.48 22.23 15.20
C ILE A 31 1.27 20.91 15.15
N GLY A 32 1.75 20.43 16.30
CA GLY A 32 2.18 19.03 16.52
C GLY A 32 3.43 18.55 15.78
N GLY A 33 4.15 17.58 16.37
CA GLY A 33 5.33 16.98 15.76
C GLY A 33 4.96 15.92 14.71
N TYR A 34 5.30 16.13 13.44
CA TYR A 34 5.08 15.20 12.33
C TYR A 34 6.21 14.17 12.16
N ALA A 35 6.86 13.76 13.26
CA ALA A 35 8.07 12.95 13.21
C ALA A 35 7.93 11.65 12.38
N PRO A 36 6.83 10.88 12.45
CA PRO A 36 6.65 9.71 11.59
C PRO A 36 6.53 10.07 10.10
N LEU A 37 5.86 11.18 9.76
CA LEU A 37 5.70 11.61 8.37
C LEU A 37 7.02 12.09 7.76
N HIS A 38 7.89 12.72 8.55
CA HIS A 38 9.23 13.14 8.11
C HIS A 38 10.17 11.95 7.77
N ARG A 39 9.79 10.71 8.10
CA ARG A 39 10.55 9.50 7.75
C ARG A 39 10.24 8.98 6.35
N ILE A 40 9.16 9.46 5.72
CA ILE A 40 8.81 9.11 4.34
C ILE A 40 9.81 9.78 3.39
N HIS A 41 10.47 8.98 2.57
CA HIS A 41 11.55 9.45 1.70
C HIS A 41 11.58 8.79 0.32
N ASN A 42 10.62 7.90 0.03
CA ASN A 42 10.54 7.23 -1.26
C ASN A 42 9.09 7.29 -1.78
N HIS A 43 8.94 7.64 -3.06
CA HIS A 43 7.67 7.63 -3.77
C HIS A 43 7.74 6.60 -4.89
N ILE A 44 6.89 5.58 -4.80
CA ILE A 44 6.75 4.53 -5.79
C ILE A 44 5.32 4.56 -6.33
N CYS A 45 5.15 4.47 -7.65
CA CYS A 45 3.84 4.32 -8.28
C CYS A 45 3.76 2.95 -8.95
N GLY A 46 2.69 2.21 -8.67
CA GLY A 46 2.42 0.89 -9.24
C GLY A 46 0.95 0.68 -9.57
N VAL A 47 0.59 -0.54 -9.99
CA VAL A 47 -0.81 -0.93 -10.20
C VAL A 47 -1.17 -2.15 -9.37
N HIS A 48 -2.20 -2.00 -8.56
CA HIS A 48 -2.73 -3.06 -7.71
C HIS A 48 -3.98 -3.66 -8.31
N GLY A 49 -4.00 -4.99 -8.45
CA GLY A 49 -5.21 -5.76 -8.72
C GLY A 49 -5.85 -6.25 -7.42
N TYR A 50 -7.18 -6.37 -7.39
CA TYR A 50 -7.86 -6.99 -6.25
C TYR A 50 -7.60 -8.50 -6.29
N ALA A 51 -7.13 -9.10 -5.20
CA ALA A 51 -6.74 -10.52 -5.17
C ALA A 51 -7.88 -11.46 -5.64
N HIS A 52 -9.14 -11.10 -5.35
CA HIS A 52 -10.33 -11.86 -5.74
C HIS A 52 -10.84 -11.56 -7.16
N ASP A 53 -10.41 -10.44 -7.76
CA ASP A 53 -10.82 -10.00 -9.10
C ASP A 53 -9.73 -9.14 -9.74
N MET A 54 -8.78 -9.79 -10.41
CA MET A 54 -7.65 -9.12 -11.09
C MET A 54 -8.07 -8.26 -12.30
N LYS A 55 -9.35 -8.23 -12.68
CA LYS A 55 -9.88 -7.28 -13.68
C LYS A 55 -10.13 -5.91 -13.08
N ARG A 56 -10.33 -5.83 -11.76
CA ARG A 56 -10.42 -4.57 -11.03
C ARG A 56 -9.03 -4.18 -10.56
N SER A 57 -8.67 -2.92 -10.77
CA SER A 57 -7.35 -2.41 -10.42
C SER A 57 -7.39 -0.96 -10.01
N ILE A 58 -6.32 -0.54 -9.33
CA ILE A 58 -6.10 0.81 -8.85
C ILE A 58 -4.64 1.18 -9.09
N THR A 59 -4.40 2.39 -9.60
CA THR A 59 -3.06 2.98 -9.59
C THR A 59 -2.74 3.39 -8.16
N ALA A 60 -1.63 2.91 -7.63
CA ALA A 60 -1.27 3.03 -6.22
C ALA A 60 0.01 3.85 -6.05
N HIS A 61 -0.11 4.98 -5.36
CA HIS A 61 1.02 5.87 -5.04
C HIS A 61 1.48 5.61 -3.61
N HIS A 62 2.60 4.91 -3.50
CA HIS A 62 3.25 4.51 -2.25
C HIS A 62 4.19 5.61 -1.77
N TYR A 63 4.00 6.02 -0.53
CA TYR A 63 4.90 6.92 0.17
C TYR A 63 5.54 6.15 1.33
N CYS A 64 6.78 5.72 1.10
CA CYS A 64 7.44 4.71 1.91
C CYS A 64 8.49 5.29 2.85
N SER A 65 8.62 4.63 3.98
CA SER A 65 9.71 4.81 4.93
C SER A 65 10.39 3.46 5.18
N HIS A 66 11.71 3.44 5.10
CA HIS A 66 12.51 2.30 5.54
C HIS A 66 12.59 2.30 7.06
N ILE A 67 11.93 1.32 7.68
CA ILE A 67 11.96 1.12 9.14
C ILE A 67 13.24 0.40 9.53
N ARG A 68 13.65 -0.57 8.71
CA ARG A 68 14.92 -1.29 8.74
C ARG A 68 15.42 -1.53 7.31
N PRO A 69 16.69 -1.93 7.11
CA PRO A 69 17.21 -2.25 5.77
C PRO A 69 16.42 -3.34 5.03
N ASP A 70 15.71 -4.21 5.76
CA ASP A 70 14.95 -5.33 5.23
C ASP A 70 13.43 -5.14 5.27
N PHE A 71 12.96 -3.97 5.73
CA PHE A 71 11.55 -3.72 5.99
C PHE A 71 11.14 -2.26 5.72
N HIS A 72 10.29 -2.08 4.73
CA HIS A 72 9.66 -0.81 4.41
C HIS A 72 8.18 -0.85 4.79
N GLN A 73 7.67 0.31 5.21
CA GLN A 73 6.24 0.54 5.37
C GLN A 73 5.84 1.72 4.49
N CYS A 74 4.71 1.57 3.81
CA CYS A 74 4.19 2.56 2.88
C CYS A 74 2.75 2.92 3.24
N VAL A 75 2.44 4.20 3.17
CA VAL A 75 1.05 4.67 3.05
C VAL A 75 0.73 4.86 1.57
N ILE A 76 -0.46 4.48 1.15
CA ILE A 76 -0.84 4.41 -0.26
C ILE A 76 -1.98 5.36 -0.55
N TYR A 77 -1.83 6.14 -1.63
CA TYR A 77 -2.84 7.05 -2.15
C TYR A 77 -3.28 6.67 -3.58
N ASP A 78 -4.47 7.12 -4.00
CA ASP A 78 -5.03 6.88 -5.35
C ASP A 78 -4.43 7.78 -6.46
N SER A 79 -3.68 8.81 -6.07
CA SER A 79 -2.93 9.74 -6.92
C SER A 79 -1.75 10.36 -6.17
N ASP A 80 -0.94 11.16 -6.86
CA ASP A 80 0.04 12.08 -6.28
C ASP A 80 -0.48 13.53 -6.18
N SER A 81 -1.79 13.74 -6.27
CA SER A 81 -2.39 15.07 -6.15
C SER A 81 -2.53 15.50 -4.67
N PRO A 82 -2.59 16.81 -4.38
CA PRO A 82 -2.73 17.31 -3.00
C PRO A 82 -4.02 16.87 -2.29
N ASP A 83 -5.04 16.47 -3.04
CA ASP A 83 -6.36 15.99 -2.59
C ASP A 83 -6.51 14.47 -2.69
N ALA A 84 -5.39 13.74 -2.86
CA ALA A 84 -5.39 12.29 -2.98
C ALA A 84 -6.03 11.61 -1.77
N LYS A 85 -6.75 10.52 -2.03
CA LYS A 85 -7.41 9.71 -1.00
C LYS A 85 -6.41 8.70 -0.45
N LEU A 86 -6.31 8.60 0.87
CA LEU A 86 -5.57 7.52 1.52
C LEU A 86 -6.34 6.21 1.30
N ILE A 87 -5.79 5.33 0.46
CA ILE A 87 -6.47 4.10 0.07
C ILE A 87 -5.96 2.86 0.80
N GLY A 88 -4.74 2.86 1.34
CA GLY A 88 -4.20 1.65 1.93
C GLY A 88 -2.81 1.77 2.52
N ILE A 89 -2.26 0.61 2.83
CA ILE A 89 -0.89 0.44 3.30
C ILE A 89 -0.25 -0.75 2.59
N GLU A 90 1.07 -0.70 2.51
CA GLU A 90 1.89 -1.84 2.10
C GLU A 90 3.08 -2.01 3.02
N TYR A 91 3.39 -3.27 3.28
CA TYR A 91 4.64 -3.70 3.88
C TYR A 91 5.49 -4.36 2.80
N ILE A 92 6.74 -3.91 2.68
CA ILE A 92 7.70 -4.47 1.74
C ILE A 92 8.84 -5.08 2.54
N ILE A 93 9.13 -6.36 2.29
CA ILE A 93 10.23 -7.06 2.94
C ILE A 93 11.17 -7.68 1.90
N THR A 94 12.41 -7.90 2.31
CA THR A 94 13.38 -8.59 1.45
C THR A 94 13.00 -10.07 1.26
N GLU A 95 13.51 -10.66 0.18
CA GLU A 95 13.43 -12.11 -0.04
C GLU A 95 13.93 -12.92 1.17
N GLU A 96 15.01 -12.49 1.83
CA GLU A 96 15.53 -13.18 3.00
C GLU A 96 14.49 -13.23 4.12
N THR A 97 13.90 -12.08 4.48
CA THR A 97 12.86 -11.99 5.49
C THR A 97 11.61 -12.78 5.09
N TYR A 98 11.18 -12.67 3.82
CA TYR A 98 10.01 -13.38 3.31
C TYR A 98 10.14 -14.91 3.43
N ASN A 99 11.33 -15.45 3.14
CA ASN A 99 11.59 -16.88 3.25
C ASN A 99 11.52 -17.43 4.69
N THR A 100 11.50 -16.55 5.69
CA THR A 100 11.33 -16.94 7.11
C THR A 100 9.87 -16.96 7.57
N LEU A 101 8.94 -16.45 6.76
CA LEU A 101 7.52 -16.41 7.10
C LEU A 101 6.89 -17.80 7.07
N ASP A 102 5.83 -17.98 7.88
CA ASP A 102 5.02 -19.18 7.82
C ASP A 102 4.38 -19.36 6.42
N PRO A 103 4.24 -20.60 5.91
CA PRO A 103 3.70 -20.84 4.58
C PRO A 103 2.31 -20.25 4.32
N GLU A 104 1.46 -20.14 5.35
CA GLU A 104 0.14 -19.50 5.23
C GLU A 104 0.24 -17.98 5.13
N GLU A 105 1.18 -17.37 5.86
CA GLU A 105 1.42 -15.94 5.80
C GLU A 105 2.01 -15.55 4.45
N GLN A 106 2.91 -16.36 3.88
CA GLN A 106 3.51 -16.16 2.56
C GLN A 106 2.48 -15.95 1.43
N LYS A 107 1.32 -16.60 1.51
CA LYS A 107 0.22 -16.46 0.53
C LYS A 107 -0.41 -15.05 0.51
N LEU A 108 -0.14 -14.23 1.52
CA LEU A 108 -0.64 -12.86 1.58
C LEU A 108 0.30 -11.85 0.89
N TRP A 109 1.39 -12.32 0.28
CA TRP A 109 2.40 -11.47 -0.33
C TRP A 109 2.54 -11.76 -1.83
N HIS A 110 2.90 -10.72 -2.57
CA HIS A 110 3.26 -10.82 -3.98
C HIS A 110 4.73 -10.51 -4.19
N SER A 111 5.33 -11.06 -5.25
CA SER A 111 6.67 -10.67 -5.68
C SER A 111 6.64 -9.40 -6.51
N HIS A 112 7.52 -8.44 -6.23
CA HIS A 112 7.67 -7.25 -7.08
C HIS A 112 8.46 -7.52 -8.37
N GLN A 113 8.92 -8.76 -8.60
CA GLN A 113 9.84 -9.06 -9.69
C GLN A 113 9.25 -8.72 -11.08
N TYR A 114 8.00 -9.11 -11.32
CA TYR A 114 7.36 -8.80 -12.60
C TYR A 114 7.01 -7.32 -12.71
N GLU A 115 6.61 -6.65 -11.63
CA GLU A 115 6.31 -5.22 -11.71
C GLU A 115 7.53 -4.39 -12.12
N VAL A 116 8.71 -4.75 -11.59
CA VAL A 116 9.97 -4.12 -12.02
C VAL A 116 10.26 -4.42 -13.49
N LYS A 117 10.29 -5.70 -13.88
CA LYS A 117 10.68 -6.09 -15.26
C LYS A 117 9.66 -5.70 -16.31
N GLY A 118 8.38 -5.75 -15.96
CA GLY A 118 7.24 -5.40 -16.79
C GLY A 118 6.90 -3.91 -16.74
N GLY A 119 7.71 -3.05 -16.11
CA GLY A 119 7.45 -1.61 -16.11
C GLY A 119 6.12 -1.20 -15.46
N LEU A 120 5.63 -1.98 -14.49
CA LEU A 120 4.39 -1.71 -13.74
C LEU A 120 4.64 -1.10 -12.37
N ILE A 121 5.90 -0.80 -12.07
CA ILE A 121 6.32 -0.01 -10.94
C ILE A 121 7.33 1.04 -11.41
N THR A 122 7.22 2.24 -10.87
CA THR A 122 8.06 3.39 -11.23
C THR A 122 8.32 4.25 -10.00
N CYS A 123 9.33 5.11 -10.04
CA CYS A 123 9.51 6.17 -9.05
C CYS A 123 9.33 7.51 -9.76
N PRO A 124 8.14 8.14 -9.65
CA PRO A 124 7.89 9.43 -10.28
C PRO A 124 8.84 10.52 -9.76
N HIS A 125 9.06 11.55 -10.58
CA HIS A 125 9.76 12.79 -10.19
C HIS A 125 11.23 12.63 -9.77
N ILE A 126 11.87 11.49 -10.01
CA ILE A 126 13.31 11.28 -9.75
C ILE A 126 14.08 10.92 -11.03
N PRO A 127 15.40 11.22 -11.10
CA PRO A 127 16.22 10.83 -12.25
C PRO A 127 16.28 9.32 -12.46
N GLN A 128 16.26 8.88 -13.71
CA GLN A 128 16.31 7.46 -14.08
C GLN A 128 17.48 6.71 -13.43
N LEU A 129 18.65 7.33 -13.32
CA LEU A 129 19.82 6.69 -12.71
C LEU A 129 19.54 6.29 -11.24
N VAL A 130 18.82 7.13 -10.51
CA VAL A 130 18.45 6.89 -9.11
C VAL A 130 17.36 5.82 -9.05
N GLU A 131 16.36 5.94 -9.92
CA GLU A 131 15.26 4.99 -10.05
C GLU A 131 15.78 3.56 -10.34
N HIS A 132 16.76 3.40 -11.22
CA HIS A 132 17.39 2.11 -11.48
C HIS A 132 18.04 1.48 -10.24
N GLN A 133 18.62 2.28 -9.33
CA GLN A 133 19.17 1.74 -8.08
C GLN A 133 18.07 1.27 -7.14
N ILE A 134 16.93 1.98 -7.10
CA ILE A 134 15.75 1.57 -6.34
C ILE A 134 15.20 0.27 -6.92
N MET A 135 15.07 0.16 -8.24
CA MET A 135 14.56 -1.05 -8.91
C MET A 135 15.42 -2.28 -8.68
N LYS A 136 16.75 -2.14 -8.61
CA LYS A 136 17.66 -3.24 -8.23
C LYS A 136 17.41 -3.78 -6.83
N HIS A 137 16.89 -2.95 -5.93
CA HIS A 137 16.50 -3.38 -4.60
C HIS A 137 15.09 -3.98 -4.61
N ILE A 138 14.11 -3.25 -5.17
CA ILE A 138 12.69 -3.64 -5.19
C ILE A 138 12.48 -4.99 -5.88
N ILE A 139 13.21 -5.31 -6.96
CA ILE A 139 13.01 -6.57 -7.70
C ILE A 139 13.19 -7.84 -6.86
N LYS A 140 13.89 -7.76 -5.71
CA LYS A 140 14.14 -8.88 -4.78
C LYS A 140 13.31 -8.78 -3.50
N THR A 141 12.20 -8.05 -3.54
CA THR A 141 11.32 -7.84 -2.40
C THR A 141 9.92 -8.38 -2.64
N TYR A 142 9.19 -8.57 -1.55
CA TYR A 142 7.80 -9.03 -1.53
C TYR A 142 6.93 -7.98 -0.83
N GLY A 143 5.73 -7.75 -1.37
CA GLY A 143 4.76 -6.78 -0.87
C GLY A 143 3.52 -7.45 -0.28
N LYS A 144 3.08 -6.99 0.90
CA LYS A 144 1.77 -7.31 1.48
C LYS A 144 0.95 -6.05 1.59
N THR A 145 -0.15 -6.01 0.83
CA THR A 145 -0.87 -4.78 0.56
C THR A 145 -2.33 -4.91 0.87
N PHE A 146 -2.85 -3.97 1.65
CA PHE A 146 -4.28 -3.87 1.94
C PHE A 146 -4.80 -2.49 1.59
N HIS A 147 -5.84 -2.45 0.76
CA HIS A 147 -6.62 -1.25 0.54
C HIS A 147 -7.83 -1.24 1.47
N THR A 148 -8.05 -0.11 2.13
CA THR A 148 -9.19 0.16 3.02
C THR A 148 -10.26 1.03 2.34
N TRP A 149 -9.94 1.62 1.18
CA TRP A 149 -10.87 2.42 0.38
C TRP A 149 -10.93 1.91 -1.07
N GLN A 150 -12.09 1.40 -1.48
CA GLN A 150 -12.36 0.96 -2.85
C GLN A 150 -12.83 2.11 -3.74
N VAL A 151 -11.93 3.04 -4.05
CA VAL A 151 -12.25 4.30 -4.76
C VAL A 151 -12.80 4.11 -6.19
N ASP A 152 -12.59 2.95 -6.80
CA ASP A 152 -13.15 2.58 -8.11
C ASP A 152 -14.67 2.38 -8.09
N THR A 153 -15.23 2.01 -6.93
CA THR A 153 -16.68 1.71 -6.79
C THR A 153 -17.37 2.63 -5.80
N GLN A 154 -16.66 3.10 -4.77
CA GLN A 154 -17.20 3.92 -3.70
C GLN A 154 -16.29 5.15 -3.46
N PRO A 155 -16.29 6.12 -4.39
CA PRO A 155 -15.35 7.24 -4.34
C PRO A 155 -15.63 8.24 -3.21
N ASP A 156 -16.85 8.28 -2.68
CA ASP A 156 -17.27 9.28 -1.70
C ASP A 156 -16.83 8.95 -0.27
N LEU A 157 -16.82 7.66 0.11
CA LEU A 157 -16.47 7.19 1.45
C LEU A 157 -15.74 5.83 1.42
N PRO A 158 -14.82 5.57 2.37
CA PRO A 158 -14.10 4.29 2.49
C PRO A 158 -15.00 3.21 3.11
N LEU A 159 -15.97 2.75 2.34
CA LEU A 159 -16.96 1.74 2.78
C LEU A 159 -16.50 0.32 2.44
N GLY A 160 -16.92 -0.63 3.28
CA GLY A 160 -16.62 -2.05 3.13
C GLY A 160 -15.42 -2.52 3.96
N ILE A 161 -15.11 -3.81 3.82
CA ILE A 161 -13.95 -4.44 4.46
C ILE A 161 -12.66 -4.11 3.69
N PRO A 162 -11.49 -4.08 4.37
CA PRO A 162 -10.20 -4.03 3.69
C PRO A 162 -10.06 -5.14 2.64
N GLN A 163 -9.37 -4.85 1.55
CA GLN A 163 -9.15 -5.76 0.43
C GLN A 163 -7.66 -6.06 0.30
N LEU A 164 -7.33 -7.34 0.16
CA LEU A 164 -5.99 -7.77 -0.19
C LEU A 164 -5.71 -7.42 -1.66
N MET A 165 -4.59 -6.77 -1.89
CA MET A 165 -4.17 -6.29 -3.20
C MET A 165 -2.92 -7.03 -3.65
N MET A 166 -2.85 -7.29 -4.95
CA MET A 166 -1.78 -8.09 -5.56
C MET A 166 -1.23 -7.42 -6.81
N ALA A 167 0.01 -7.78 -7.15
CA ALA A 167 0.67 -7.35 -8.36
C ALA A 167 0.13 -8.07 -9.60
N TYR A 168 0.42 -7.51 -10.77
CA TYR A 168 0.36 -8.26 -12.02
C TYR A 168 1.68 -9.00 -12.23
N THR A 169 1.62 -10.16 -12.87
CA THR A 169 2.73 -11.13 -13.01
C THR A 169 3.01 -11.51 -14.46
N ARG A 170 2.16 -11.03 -15.38
CA ARG A 170 2.23 -11.24 -16.83
C ARG A 170 1.35 -10.21 -17.54
N GLU A 171 1.52 -10.14 -18.86
CA GLU A 171 0.89 -9.13 -19.71
C GLU A 171 -0.61 -9.36 -19.90
N GLU A 172 -1.07 -10.59 -19.77
CA GLU A 172 -2.50 -10.89 -19.94
C GLU A 172 -3.33 -10.21 -18.84
N ASN A 173 -4.47 -9.66 -19.25
CA ASN A 173 -5.39 -8.92 -18.36
C ASN A 173 -4.78 -7.66 -17.73
N MET A 174 -3.71 -7.10 -18.32
CA MET A 174 -3.13 -5.85 -17.88
C MET A 174 -4.17 -4.71 -17.88
N PRO A 175 -4.27 -3.90 -16.81
CA PRO A 175 -5.22 -2.81 -16.73
C PRO A 175 -4.68 -1.58 -17.47
N GLU A 176 -4.79 -1.60 -18.80
CA GLU A 176 -4.25 -0.59 -19.73
C GLU A 176 -4.51 0.85 -19.26
N ALA A 177 -5.72 1.16 -18.78
CA ALA A 177 -6.07 2.50 -18.32
C ALA A 177 -5.22 2.95 -17.10
N HIS A 178 -5.02 2.06 -16.13
CA HIS A 178 -4.21 2.33 -14.94
C HIS A 178 -2.71 2.36 -15.25
N VAL A 179 -2.25 1.49 -16.15
CA VAL A 179 -0.88 1.55 -16.66
C VAL A 179 -0.66 2.90 -17.33
N ARG A 180 -1.50 3.29 -18.31
CA ARG A 180 -1.40 4.61 -18.96
C ARG A 180 -1.38 5.76 -17.95
N LYS A 181 -2.21 5.70 -16.91
CA LYS A 181 -2.25 6.71 -15.84
C LYS A 181 -0.87 6.91 -15.18
N MET A 182 -0.10 5.84 -14.93
CA MET A 182 1.24 5.94 -14.34
C MET A 182 2.21 6.77 -15.20
N PHE A 183 2.04 6.72 -16.52
CA PHE A 183 2.94 7.35 -17.49
C PHE A 183 2.46 8.72 -17.99
N LEU A 184 1.28 9.20 -17.60
CA LEU A 184 0.71 10.47 -18.11
C LEU A 184 1.63 11.68 -17.93
N ASN A 185 2.44 11.68 -16.86
CA ASN A 185 3.36 12.76 -16.53
C ASN A 185 4.83 12.34 -16.67
N MET A 186 5.11 11.28 -17.42
CA MET A 186 6.47 10.81 -17.68
C MET A 186 6.88 11.13 -19.12
N ASP A 187 8.12 11.57 -19.31
CA ASP A 187 8.70 11.80 -20.64
C ASP A 187 9.07 10.50 -21.36
N ARG A 188 8.48 9.36 -20.97
CA ARG A 188 8.89 8.02 -21.38
C ARG A 188 7.73 7.05 -21.46
N LEU A 189 7.85 6.08 -22.34
CA LEU A 189 6.87 5.01 -22.51
C LEU A 189 7.27 3.77 -21.70
N ARG A 190 6.27 2.94 -21.38
CA ARG A 190 6.46 1.66 -20.67
C ARG A 190 7.47 0.76 -21.38
N ASP A 191 7.41 0.66 -22.70
CA ASP A 191 8.32 -0.20 -23.48
C ASP A 191 9.78 0.22 -23.35
N ASP A 192 10.05 1.52 -23.20
CA ASP A 192 11.40 2.02 -22.98
C ASP A 192 11.89 1.66 -21.57
N ILE A 193 11.01 1.72 -20.57
CA ILE A 193 11.32 1.25 -19.21
C ILE A 193 11.65 -0.24 -19.22
N ILE A 194 10.85 -1.07 -19.90
CA ILE A 194 11.09 -2.51 -19.99
C ILE A 194 12.46 -2.81 -20.60
N LYS A 195 12.80 -2.16 -21.72
CA LYS A 195 14.10 -2.32 -22.39
C LYS A 195 15.25 -1.91 -21.48
N ASP A 196 15.10 -0.79 -20.78
CA ASP A 196 16.14 -0.27 -19.90
C ASP A 196 16.34 -1.10 -18.63
N ARG A 197 15.36 -1.93 -18.24
CA ARG A 197 15.46 -2.77 -17.05
C ARG A 197 15.86 -4.21 -17.34
N ILE A 198 16.14 -4.57 -18.60
CA ILE A 198 16.47 -5.95 -18.98
C ILE A 198 17.69 -6.52 -18.24
N TYR A 199 18.63 -5.66 -17.85
CA TYR A 199 19.85 -6.03 -17.12
C TYR A 199 19.62 -6.16 -15.60
N ILE A 200 18.44 -5.80 -15.08
CA ILE A 200 18.14 -5.89 -13.65
C ILE A 200 17.76 -7.34 -13.32
N GLU A 201 18.64 -8.01 -12.57
CA GLU A 201 18.46 -9.40 -12.16
C GLU A 201 17.58 -9.52 -10.92
N GLY A 202 16.62 -10.44 -10.97
CA GLY A 202 15.75 -10.79 -9.85
C GLY A 202 16.44 -11.74 -8.86
N SER A 203 15.64 -12.50 -8.11
CA SER A 203 16.18 -13.56 -7.26
C SER A 203 16.92 -14.63 -8.08
N GLU A 204 18.07 -15.10 -7.56
CA GLU A 204 18.79 -16.25 -8.11
C GLU A 204 18.02 -17.58 -7.92
N LYS A 205 17.14 -17.63 -6.91
CA LYS A 205 16.29 -18.80 -6.61
C LYS A 205 14.95 -18.76 -7.35
N GLY A 206 14.67 -17.67 -8.06
CA GLY A 206 13.37 -17.39 -8.64
C GLY A 206 12.34 -16.94 -7.60
N ILE A 207 11.11 -16.72 -8.07
CA ILE A 207 9.99 -16.35 -7.20
C ILE A 207 9.62 -17.53 -6.31
N HIS A 208 9.45 -17.29 -5.01
CA HIS A 208 9.09 -18.34 -4.06
C HIS A 208 7.73 -18.96 -4.39
N PRO A 209 7.56 -20.29 -4.33
CA PRO A 209 6.34 -20.97 -4.79
C PRO A 209 5.06 -20.63 -4.01
N ASN A 210 5.17 -20.11 -2.78
CA ASN A 210 4.02 -19.65 -2.00
C ASN A 210 3.64 -18.18 -2.26
N ALA A 211 4.53 -17.41 -2.89
CA ALA A 211 4.16 -16.08 -3.37
C ALA A 211 3.20 -16.21 -4.55
N ASP A 212 2.59 -15.08 -4.91
CA ASP A 212 1.74 -14.98 -6.08
C ASP A 212 0.56 -15.98 -6.06
N SER A 213 0.05 -16.30 -4.87
CA SER A 213 -0.88 -17.41 -4.68
C SER A 213 -2.26 -17.19 -5.32
N TRP A 214 -2.64 -15.96 -5.65
CA TRP A 214 -3.95 -15.67 -6.26
C TRP A 214 -4.02 -16.23 -7.69
N GLU A 215 -2.87 -16.36 -8.35
CA GLU A 215 -2.77 -16.98 -9.68
C GLU A 215 -3.22 -18.44 -9.70
N LYS A 216 -3.10 -19.09 -8.55
CA LYS A 216 -3.39 -20.52 -8.38
C LYS A 216 -4.81 -20.74 -7.86
N GLY A 217 -5.62 -19.68 -7.75
CA GLY A 217 -6.90 -19.70 -7.06
C GLY A 217 -6.78 -19.88 -5.55
N ASN A 218 -5.57 -19.71 -4.99
CA ASN A 218 -5.27 -20.05 -3.59
C ASN A 218 -5.30 -18.83 -2.65
N THR A 219 -5.90 -17.71 -3.06
CA THR A 219 -5.97 -16.48 -2.24
C THR A 219 -7.40 -16.00 -2.11
N GLU A 220 -8.25 -16.86 -1.55
CA GLU A 220 -9.57 -16.47 -1.05
C GLU A 220 -9.41 -15.93 0.38
N LEU A 221 -8.93 -14.69 0.51
CA LEU A 221 -8.97 -14.00 1.80
C LEU A 221 -10.37 -13.43 2.02
N LEU A 222 -11.20 -14.14 2.76
CA LEU A 222 -12.50 -13.64 3.22
C LEU A 222 -12.35 -12.93 4.57
N LEU A 223 -12.33 -11.60 4.56
CA LEU A 223 -12.55 -10.83 5.77
C LEU A 223 -14.06 -10.71 6.00
N LYS A 224 -14.57 -11.25 7.11
CA LYS A 224 -15.98 -11.09 7.49
C LYS A 224 -16.08 -10.49 8.87
N LEU A 225 -17.13 -9.69 9.07
CA LEU A 225 -17.53 -9.32 10.42
C LEU A 225 -17.97 -10.60 11.14
N VAL A 226 -17.43 -10.83 12.34
CA VAL A 226 -17.78 -11.96 13.18
C VAL A 226 -18.49 -11.44 14.41
N ASP A 227 -19.65 -12.02 14.73
CA ASP A 227 -20.37 -11.69 15.95
C ASP A 227 -19.55 -12.18 17.16
N PHE A 228 -19.13 -11.24 17.99
CA PHE A 228 -18.40 -11.57 19.22
C PHE A 228 -19.39 -11.94 20.33
N ASN A 229 -19.62 -13.23 20.56
CA ASN A 229 -20.41 -13.70 21.70
C ASN A 229 -19.58 -13.68 22.99
N SER A 230 -19.77 -12.67 23.83
CA SER A 230 -19.08 -12.49 25.12
C SER A 230 -19.37 -13.58 26.17
N ASN A 231 -20.39 -14.40 25.97
CA ASN A 231 -20.80 -15.43 26.94
C ASN A 231 -19.84 -16.63 27.01
N SER A 232 -18.88 -16.77 26.08
CA SER A 232 -17.86 -17.83 26.13
C SER A 232 -16.66 -17.52 27.05
N VAL A 233 -16.57 -16.30 27.58
CA VAL A 233 -15.44 -15.84 28.42
C VAL A 233 -15.72 -15.96 29.93
N SER A 234 -16.94 -16.34 30.32
CA SER A 234 -17.36 -16.40 31.74
C SER A 234 -17.45 -17.82 32.31
N ALA A 235 -16.39 -18.61 32.18
CA ALA A 235 -16.18 -19.79 33.02
C ALA A 235 -14.71 -20.22 32.99
N ASN A 236 -13.84 -19.54 33.74
CA ASN A 236 -12.77 -20.16 34.54
C ASN A 236 -11.88 -19.07 35.16
N ASN A 237 -12.12 -18.81 36.45
CA ASN A 237 -11.21 -18.05 37.29
C ASN A 237 -9.91 -18.86 37.50
N ASN A 238 -8.76 -18.17 37.44
CA ASN A 238 -7.40 -18.61 37.78
C ASN A 238 -6.59 -19.36 36.72
N SER A 239 -6.25 -18.67 35.63
CA SER A 239 -4.92 -18.68 35.00
C SER A 239 -4.87 -17.56 33.96
N GLU A 240 -3.74 -16.87 33.78
CA GLU A 240 -3.54 -15.87 32.73
C GLU A 240 -4.07 -16.37 31.37
N MET A 241 -5.28 -15.95 31.01
CA MET A 241 -5.92 -16.32 29.76
C MET A 241 -5.36 -15.41 28.67
N LYS A 242 -4.45 -15.95 27.86
CA LYS A 242 -4.26 -15.44 26.50
C LYS A 242 -5.63 -15.47 25.82
N PRO A 243 -6.11 -14.38 25.21
CA PRO A 243 -7.34 -14.42 24.46
C PRO A 243 -7.21 -15.50 23.38
N THR A 244 -7.95 -16.60 23.56
CA THR A 244 -8.14 -17.59 22.50
C THR A 244 -8.96 -16.90 21.43
N ILE A 245 -8.26 -16.44 20.38
CA ILE A 245 -8.88 -16.09 19.10
C ILE A 245 -9.78 -17.29 18.75
N PRO A 246 -11.07 -17.09 18.47
CA PRO A 246 -11.93 -18.16 18.01
C PRO A 246 -11.20 -18.87 16.89
N LYS A 247 -11.04 -20.20 16.99
CA LYS A 247 -10.41 -20.98 15.91
C LYS A 247 -11.08 -20.69 14.57
N ASP A 248 -12.31 -20.20 14.60
CA ASP A 248 -13.23 -19.83 13.52
C ASP A 248 -12.89 -18.51 12.79
N VAL A 249 -11.79 -17.82 13.12
CA VAL A 249 -11.04 -17.05 12.09
C VAL A 249 -10.21 -18.05 11.29
N VAL A 250 -10.89 -19.10 10.80
CA VAL A 250 -10.38 -20.05 9.82
C VAL A 250 -10.51 -19.37 8.47
N PHE A 251 -9.48 -19.49 7.64
CA PHE A 251 -9.58 -19.44 6.19
C PHE A 251 -10.58 -20.52 5.73
N ASP A 252 -11.87 -20.26 5.88
CA ASP A 252 -12.91 -21.26 5.60
C ASP A 252 -13.26 -21.20 4.10
N LEU A 253 -12.51 -22.00 3.35
CA LEU A 253 -12.73 -22.31 1.95
C LEU A 253 -13.98 -23.18 1.80
N LYS A 254 -15.18 -22.58 1.60
CA LYS A 254 -16.31 -23.28 0.96
C LYS A 254 -17.19 -22.36 0.10
N LYS A 255 -17.02 -22.52 -1.22
CA LYS A 255 -18.02 -22.59 -2.31
C LYS A 255 -19.39 -21.95 -2.08
N GLU A 256 -19.73 -21.03 -3.00
CA GLU A 256 -20.81 -21.24 -3.97
C GLU A 256 -20.32 -20.98 -5.39
#